data_AF-A0A0G4ES85-F1
#
_entry.id   AF-A0A0G4ES85-F1
#
_cell.length_a   1.000
_cell.length_b   1.000
_cell.length_c   1.000
_cell.angle_alpha   90.00
_cell.angle_beta   90.00
_cell.angle_gamma   90.00
#
_symmetry.space_group_name_H-M   'P 1'
#
loop_
_entity.id
_entity.type
_entity.pdbx_description
1 polymer ?
#
loop_
_entity_poly.entity_id
_entity_poly.type
_entity_poly.pdbx_seq_one_letter_code
_entity_poly.pdbx_strand_id
1 'polypeptide(L)'
;MEVWLFIIGYLINFAASCLLLYKIWRHKSIYGLSGDTQYCFLFATLARCFWSFDTRLVETWLAHFELLCSTVVACLLSYSVWRYWHTTTKQAPPYLRLLFAVPLAALLAFFFHPGRQWFTIQSLVAFTMYVEAVALLPQLFLMRNMIEVSEREGVNGPRIEPLTSHYVGLLVISRAVRIAFWIQLYIQGEHFVSLILADVLHSLFSADYFIMWIRKLRNGGALVYRL
;
A
#
# COMPACT_ATOMS: atom_id res chain seq x y z
N MET A 1 21.35 14.62 -4.17
CA MET A 1 19.97 14.49 -4.69
C MET A 1 19.05 14.24 -3.52
N GLU A 2 18.02 15.06 -3.35
CA GLU A 2 17.18 15.05 -2.14
C GLU A 2 16.24 13.83 -2.12
N VAL A 3 16.66 12.72 -1.49
CA VAL A 3 15.83 11.52 -1.27
C VAL A 3 14.70 11.74 -0.25
N TRP A 4 14.59 12.94 0.33
CA TRP A 4 13.66 13.28 1.40
C TRP A 4 12.21 13.06 1.03
N LEU A 5 11.77 13.41 -0.19
CA LEU A 5 10.38 13.17 -0.60
C LEU A 5 10.05 11.67 -0.61
N PHE A 6 10.99 10.83 -1.03
CA PHE A 6 10.80 9.38 -1.02
C PHE A 6 10.68 8.85 0.42
N ILE A 7 11.53 9.34 1.32
CA ILE A 7 11.50 8.98 2.75
C ILE A 7 10.21 9.47 3.42
N ILE A 8 9.75 10.69 3.14
CA ILE A 8 8.47 11.23 3.64
C ILE A 8 7.32 10.35 3.18
N GLY A 9 7.31 9.92 1.91
CA GLY A 9 6.34 8.94 1.41
C GLY A 9 6.31 7.67 2.27
N TYR A 10 7.47 7.09 2.58
CA TYR A 10 7.54 5.92 3.45
C TYR A 10 7.16 6.20 4.92
N LEU A 11 7.47 7.38 5.47
CA LEU A 11 7.04 7.77 6.82
C LEU A 11 5.51 7.90 6.91
N ILE A 12 4.85 8.41 5.88
CA ILE A 12 3.38 8.45 5.81
C ILE A 12 2.81 7.03 5.73
N ASN A 13 3.44 6.15 4.95
CA ASN A 13 3.06 4.73 4.88
C ASN A 13 3.22 4.01 6.23
N PHE A 14 4.31 4.29 6.93
CA PHE A 14 4.57 3.82 8.29
C PHE A 14 3.49 4.31 9.26
N ALA A 15 3.16 5.60 9.25
CA ALA A 15 2.11 6.17 10.07
C ALA A 15 0.73 5.53 9.80
N ALA A 16 0.41 5.27 8.53
CA ALA A 16 -0.79 4.53 8.14
C ALA A 16 -0.82 3.11 8.74
N SER A 17 0.31 2.41 8.68
CA SER A 17 0.46 1.05 9.22
C SER A 17 0.33 1.02 10.75
N CYS A 18 0.90 2.02 11.44
CA CYS A 18 0.72 2.20 12.89
C CYS A 18 -0.75 2.46 13.26
N LEU A 19 -1.45 3.28 12.48
CA LEU A 19 -2.89 3.54 12.69
C LEU A 19 -3.71 2.25 12.57
N LEU A 20 -3.41 1.43 11.56
CA LEU A 20 -4.08 0.14 11.38
C LEU A 20 -3.74 -0.84 12.52
N LEU A 21 -2.48 -0.88 12.96
CA LEU A 21 -2.08 -1.73 14.08
C LEU A 21 -2.79 -1.31 15.36
N TYR A 22 -2.89 -0.01 15.62
CA TYR A 22 -3.66 0.54 16.74
C TYR A 22 -5.13 0.11 16.68
N LYS A 23 -5.77 0.19 15.49
CA LYS A 23 -7.14 -0.30 15.27
C LYS A 23 -7.28 -1.75 15.68
N ILE A 24 -6.42 -2.64 15.17
CA ILE A 24 -6.51 -4.07 15.46
C ILE A 24 -6.25 -4.34 16.94
N TRP A 25 -5.30 -3.61 17.55
CA TRP A 25 -5.01 -3.73 18.97
C TRP A 25 -6.19 -3.32 19.86
N ARG A 26 -6.92 -2.26 19.52
CA ARG A 26 -8.09 -1.77 20.28
C ARG A 26 -9.32 -2.66 20.08
N HIS A 27 -9.63 -3.01 18.83
CA HIS A 27 -10.87 -3.70 18.49
C HIS A 27 -10.76 -5.23 18.48
N LYS A 28 -9.54 -5.78 18.52
CA LYS A 28 -9.27 -7.23 18.46
C LYS A 28 -9.96 -7.91 17.25
N SER A 29 -10.07 -7.18 16.15
CA SER A 29 -10.79 -7.60 14.94
C SER A 29 -10.16 -7.01 13.68
N ILE A 30 -10.10 -7.82 12.63
CA ILE A 30 -9.69 -7.43 11.28
C ILE A 30 -10.89 -7.30 10.33
N TYR A 31 -12.11 -7.12 10.86
CA TYR A 31 -13.28 -6.84 10.03
C TYR A 31 -13.02 -5.64 9.10
N GLY A 32 -13.37 -5.80 7.83
CA GLY A 32 -13.13 -4.79 6.78
C GLY A 32 -11.68 -4.65 6.30
N LEU A 33 -10.78 -5.55 6.73
CA LEU A 33 -9.38 -5.58 6.29
C LEU A 33 -9.08 -6.83 5.46
N SER A 34 -8.37 -6.63 4.34
CA SER A 34 -7.81 -7.68 3.52
C SER A 34 -6.47 -8.15 4.09
N GLY A 35 -6.41 -9.43 4.47
CA GLY A 35 -5.16 -10.07 4.87
C GLY A 35 -4.15 -10.19 3.73
N ASP A 36 -4.63 -10.44 2.50
CA ASP A 36 -3.79 -10.51 1.29
C ASP A 36 -2.96 -9.24 1.11
N THR A 37 -3.58 -8.07 1.33
CA THR A 37 -2.90 -6.76 1.26
C THR A 37 -1.78 -6.66 2.30
N GLN A 38 -2.01 -7.11 3.54
CA GLN A 38 -0.98 -7.04 4.59
C GLN A 38 0.19 -7.97 4.28
N TYR A 39 -0.07 -9.18 3.78
CA TYR A 39 0.99 -10.09 3.37
C TYR A 39 1.77 -9.57 2.16
N CYS A 40 1.11 -8.96 1.17
CA CYS A 40 1.80 -8.32 0.05
C CYS A 40 2.75 -7.21 0.54
N PHE A 41 2.28 -6.34 1.44
CA PHE A 41 3.13 -5.31 2.03
C PHE A 41 4.27 -5.88 2.89
N LEU A 42 4.07 -7.02 3.56
CA LEU A 42 5.14 -7.72 4.26
C LEU A 42 6.22 -8.18 3.27
N PHE A 43 5.86 -8.87 2.19
CA PHE A 43 6.83 -9.32 1.19
C PHE A 43 7.59 -8.15 0.55
N ALA A 44 6.89 -7.07 0.20
CA ALA A 44 7.50 -5.86 -0.33
C ALA A 44 8.50 -5.22 0.65
N THR A 45 8.14 -5.17 1.94
CA THR A 45 8.99 -4.63 3.02
C THR A 45 10.21 -5.51 3.28
N LEU A 46 10.03 -6.84 3.29
CA LEU A 46 11.15 -7.78 3.43
C LEU A 46 12.13 -7.67 2.26
N ALA A 47 11.63 -7.57 1.02
CA ALA A 47 12.50 -7.32 -0.14
C ALA A 47 13.26 -6.00 0.00
N ARG A 48 12.62 -4.94 0.54
CA ARG A 48 13.25 -3.64 0.82
C ARG A 48 14.39 -3.74 1.82
N CYS A 49 14.31 -4.61 2.82
CA CYS A 49 15.43 -4.88 3.73
C CYS A 49 16.69 -5.36 3.00
N PHE A 50 16.56 -6.06 1.86
CA PHE A 50 17.72 -6.50 1.10
C PHE A 50 18.27 -5.40 0.20
N TRP A 51 17.42 -4.73 -0.60
CA TRP A 51 17.90 -3.79 -1.61
C TRP A 51 18.22 -2.40 -1.07
N SER A 52 17.70 -1.99 0.10
CA SER A 52 17.89 -0.63 0.61
C SER A 52 19.35 -0.29 0.91
N PHE A 53 20.21 -1.29 1.15
CA PHE A 53 21.64 -1.09 1.40
C PHE A 53 22.45 -0.74 0.14
N ASP A 54 21.91 -1.04 -1.05
CA ASP A 54 22.58 -0.86 -2.35
C ASP A 54 22.02 0.33 -3.15
N THR A 55 21.20 1.15 -2.51
CA THR A 55 20.60 2.35 -3.12
C THR A 55 21.02 3.61 -2.38
N ARG A 56 20.77 4.78 -2.97
CA ARG A 56 21.07 6.10 -2.37
C ARG A 56 20.42 6.32 -0.99
N LEU A 57 19.44 5.49 -0.60
CA LEU A 57 18.84 5.47 0.73
C LEU A 57 19.84 5.14 1.84
N VAL A 58 20.91 4.41 1.53
CA VAL A 58 21.92 3.99 2.51
C VAL A 58 22.59 5.18 3.20
N GLU A 59 22.68 6.32 2.52
CA GLU A 59 23.32 7.55 3.00
C GLU A 59 22.51 8.26 4.09
N THR A 60 21.23 7.89 4.29
CA THR A 60 20.33 8.58 5.22
C THR A 60 19.96 7.70 6.42
N TRP A 61 20.40 8.09 7.63
CA TRP A 61 20.07 7.35 8.85
C TRP A 61 18.56 7.19 9.10
N LEU A 62 17.76 8.20 8.71
CA LEU A 62 16.31 8.18 8.84
C LEU A 62 15.66 7.08 7.98
N ALA A 63 16.24 6.74 6.84
CA ALA A 63 15.76 5.65 5.99
C ALA A 63 15.93 4.30 6.67
N HIS A 64 17.06 4.06 7.35
CA HIS A 64 17.29 2.83 8.12
C HIS A 64 16.36 2.72 9.32
N PHE A 65 16.16 3.82 10.05
CA PHE A 65 15.22 3.87 11.17
C PHE A 65 13.78 3.59 10.73
N GLU A 66 13.33 4.26 9.67
CA GLU A 66 12.00 4.03 9.09
C GLU A 66 11.85 2.58 8.62
N LEU A 67 12.82 2.04 7.89
CA LEU A 67 12.79 0.67 7.39
C LEU A 67 12.68 -0.36 8.52
N LEU A 68 13.45 -0.18 9.60
CA LEU A 68 13.39 -1.04 10.78
C LEU A 68 12.00 -0.99 11.43
N CYS A 69 11.48 0.20 11.69
CA CYS A 69 10.17 0.39 12.31
C CYS A 69 9.04 -0.17 11.42
N SER A 70 9.06 0.12 10.12
CA SER A 70 8.09 -0.40 9.15
C SER A 70 8.12 -1.91 9.05
N THR A 71 9.31 -2.53 9.11
CA THR A 71 9.45 -4.00 9.11
C THR A 71 8.81 -4.61 10.35
N VAL A 72 9.08 -4.06 11.54
CA VAL A 72 8.46 -4.51 12.79
C VAL A 72 6.94 -4.39 12.71
N VAL A 73 6.41 -3.26 12.27
CA VAL A 73 4.96 -3.04 12.15
C VAL A 73 4.34 -3.97 11.10
N ALA A 74 4.98 -4.20 9.95
CA ALA A 74 4.49 -5.13 8.94
C ALA A 74 4.41 -6.59 9.47
N CYS A 75 5.41 -7.03 10.24
CA CYS A 75 5.39 -8.32 10.92
C CYS A 75 4.25 -8.40 11.95
N LEU A 76 4.07 -7.37 12.77
CA LEU A 76 3.01 -7.31 13.78
C LEU A 76 1.62 -7.30 13.14
N LEU A 77 1.42 -6.57 12.04
CA LEU A 77 0.17 -6.56 11.27
C LEU A 77 -0.10 -7.94 10.67
N SER A 78 0.89 -8.57 10.06
CA SER A 78 0.75 -9.91 9.46
C SER A 78 0.44 -10.98 10.51
N TYR A 79 1.08 -10.90 11.68
CA TYR A 79 0.75 -11.73 12.84
C TYR A 79 -0.67 -11.47 13.34
N SER A 80 -1.09 -10.20 13.42
CA SER A 80 -2.43 -9.83 13.86
C SER A 80 -3.50 -10.33 12.88
N VAL A 81 -3.24 -10.25 11.57
CA VAL A 81 -4.13 -10.81 10.53
C VAL A 81 -4.28 -12.33 10.72
N TRP A 82 -3.18 -13.05 10.91
CA TRP A 82 -3.22 -14.48 11.16
C TRP A 82 -4.01 -14.80 12.45
N ARG A 83 -3.75 -14.07 13.54
CA ARG A 83 -4.39 -14.29 14.84
C ARG A 83 -5.90 -14.04 14.81
N TYR A 84 -6.34 -12.97 14.15
CA TYR A 84 -7.75 -12.58 14.09
C TYR A 84 -8.43 -13.02 12.79
N TRP A 85 -7.86 -13.97 12.05
CA TRP A 85 -8.38 -14.42 10.76
C TRP A 85 -9.87 -14.78 10.79
N HIS A 86 -10.33 -15.41 11.87
CA HIS A 86 -11.73 -15.79 12.11
C HIS A 86 -12.72 -14.61 12.12
N THR A 87 -12.25 -13.37 12.29
CA THR A 87 -13.10 -12.16 12.28
C THR A 87 -13.35 -11.61 10.88
N THR A 88 -12.67 -12.15 9.85
CA THR A 88 -12.90 -11.74 8.47
C THR A 88 -14.12 -12.44 7.88
N THR A 89 -14.98 -11.70 7.20
CA THR A 89 -16.24 -12.22 6.63
C THR A 89 -16.25 -12.27 5.11
N LYS A 90 -15.36 -11.50 4.47
CA LYS A 90 -15.32 -11.32 3.02
C LYS A 90 -13.88 -11.38 2.55
N GLN A 91 -13.66 -11.98 1.38
CA GLN A 91 -12.36 -12.08 0.74
C GLN A 91 -12.40 -11.47 -0.65
N ALA A 92 -11.25 -11.00 -1.12
CA ALA A 92 -11.09 -10.58 -2.50
C ALA A 92 -11.19 -11.79 -3.46
N PRO A 93 -11.52 -11.55 -4.74
CA PRO A 93 -11.55 -12.60 -5.75
C PRO A 93 -10.15 -13.18 -5.96
N PRO A 94 -10.03 -14.46 -6.36
CA PRO A 94 -8.76 -15.17 -6.42
C PRO A 94 -7.65 -14.40 -7.16
N TYR A 95 -7.96 -13.77 -8.29
CA TYR A 95 -6.97 -13.07 -9.13
C TYR A 95 -6.33 -11.82 -8.48
N LEU A 96 -6.95 -11.26 -7.42
CA LEU A 96 -6.34 -10.18 -6.63
C LEU A 96 -5.55 -10.69 -5.43
N ARG A 97 -5.70 -11.96 -5.05
CA ARG A 97 -5.10 -12.51 -3.83
C ARG A 97 -3.59 -12.56 -3.94
N LEU A 98 -2.97 -12.65 -2.77
CA LEU A 98 -1.52 -12.77 -2.59
C LEU A 98 -0.88 -13.77 -3.55
N LEU A 99 -1.51 -14.95 -3.69
CA LEU A 99 -0.99 -16.08 -4.48
C LEU A 99 -0.87 -15.76 -5.98
N PHE A 100 -1.62 -14.80 -6.50
CA PHE A 100 -1.51 -14.36 -7.90
C PHE A 100 -0.73 -13.05 -8.01
N ALA A 101 -0.97 -12.11 -7.10
CA ALA A 101 -0.35 -10.79 -7.12
C ALA A 101 1.18 -10.84 -6.98
N VAL A 102 1.70 -11.62 -6.02
CA VAL A 102 3.14 -11.68 -5.74
C VAL A 102 3.91 -12.39 -6.87
N PRO A 103 3.51 -13.57 -7.36
CA PRO A 103 4.21 -14.19 -8.49
C PRO A 103 4.15 -13.36 -9.77
N LEU A 104 3.02 -12.71 -10.06
CA LEU A 104 2.91 -11.82 -11.21
C LEU A 104 3.86 -10.62 -11.09
N ALA A 105 3.92 -9.99 -9.93
CA ALA A 105 4.84 -8.88 -9.68
C ALA A 105 6.31 -9.34 -9.77
N ALA A 106 6.64 -10.54 -9.29
CA ALA A 106 7.99 -11.12 -9.42
C ALA A 106 8.35 -11.39 -10.89
N LEU A 107 7.42 -11.94 -11.67
CA LEU A 107 7.61 -12.15 -13.11
C LEU A 107 7.83 -10.83 -13.85
N LEU A 108 7.00 -9.82 -13.57
CA LEU A 108 7.15 -8.49 -14.15
C LEU A 108 8.46 -7.83 -13.72
N ALA A 109 8.87 -7.98 -12.46
CA ALA A 109 10.13 -7.45 -11.97
C ALA A 109 11.35 -8.12 -12.59
N PHE A 110 11.26 -9.40 -12.95
CA PHE A 110 12.32 -10.11 -13.65
C PHE A 110 12.54 -9.61 -15.08
N PHE A 111 11.46 -9.31 -15.81
CA PHE A 111 11.54 -8.84 -17.20
C PHE A 111 11.67 -7.32 -17.35
N PHE A 112 11.05 -6.56 -16.45
CA PHE A 112 10.91 -5.11 -16.52
C PHE A 112 11.52 -4.43 -15.30
N HIS A 113 12.82 -4.60 -15.06
CA HIS A 113 13.54 -3.82 -14.06
C HIS A 113 14.56 -2.88 -14.75
N PRO A 114 14.95 -1.76 -14.10
CA PRO A 114 15.88 -0.80 -14.70
C PRO A 114 17.34 -1.28 -14.75
N GLY A 115 17.62 -2.50 -14.30
CA GLY A 115 18.98 -3.06 -14.27
C GLY A 115 19.39 -3.59 -15.64
N ARG A 116 20.70 -3.59 -15.92
CA ARG A 116 21.24 -4.07 -17.21
C ARG A 116 21.35 -5.60 -17.32
N GLN A 117 21.25 -6.31 -16.20
CA GLN A 117 21.37 -7.77 -16.13
C GLN A 117 20.18 -8.37 -15.40
N TRP A 118 19.75 -9.55 -15.84
CA TRP A 118 18.55 -10.26 -15.38
C TRP A 118 18.43 -10.44 -13.86
N PHE A 119 19.55 -10.71 -13.17
CA PHE A 119 19.57 -10.85 -11.71
C PHE A 119 20.40 -9.74 -11.10
N THR A 120 19.73 -8.63 -10.78
CA THR A 120 20.33 -7.47 -10.11
C THR A 120 19.48 -7.05 -8.93
N ILE A 121 20.05 -6.31 -7.99
CA ILE A 121 19.31 -5.70 -6.87
C ILE A 121 18.16 -4.80 -7.38
N GLN A 122 18.31 -4.23 -8.57
CA GLN A 122 17.26 -3.46 -9.25
C GLN A 122 15.99 -4.29 -9.54
N SER A 123 16.11 -5.62 -9.70
CA SER A 123 14.95 -6.51 -9.81
C SER A 123 14.16 -6.57 -8.50
N LEU A 124 14.83 -6.55 -7.34
CA LEU A 124 14.16 -6.49 -6.03
C LEU A 124 13.51 -5.13 -5.78
N VAL A 125 14.12 -4.03 -6.25
CA VAL A 125 13.50 -2.70 -6.23
C VAL A 125 12.21 -2.71 -7.05
N ALA A 126 12.28 -3.21 -8.29
CA ALA A 126 11.11 -3.32 -9.18
C ALA A 126 10.04 -4.22 -8.57
N PHE A 127 10.41 -5.36 -7.99
CA PHE A 127 9.51 -6.26 -7.28
C PHE A 127 8.76 -5.56 -6.15
N THR A 128 9.47 -4.85 -5.26
CA THR A 128 8.85 -4.08 -4.17
C THR A 128 7.84 -3.08 -4.73
N MET A 129 8.20 -2.30 -5.74
CA MET A 129 7.32 -1.29 -6.34
C MET A 129 6.08 -1.92 -7.01
N TYR A 130 6.25 -3.03 -7.72
CA TYR A 130 5.16 -3.71 -8.43
C TYR A 130 4.20 -4.42 -7.48
N VAL A 131 4.72 -5.13 -6.47
CA VAL A 131 3.88 -5.72 -5.41
C VAL A 131 3.11 -4.62 -4.70
N GLU A 132 3.77 -3.54 -4.30
CA GLU A 132 3.12 -2.41 -3.64
C GLU A 132 2.02 -1.76 -4.48
N ALA A 133 2.19 -1.71 -5.80
CA ALA A 133 1.21 -1.12 -6.70
C ALA A 133 -0.10 -1.90 -6.75
N VAL A 134 -0.03 -3.24 -6.67
CA VAL A 134 -1.19 -4.13 -6.71
C VAL A 134 -1.69 -4.56 -5.33
N ALA A 135 -0.87 -4.44 -4.29
CA ALA A 135 -1.17 -4.88 -2.93
C ALA A 135 -2.44 -4.25 -2.35
N LEU A 136 -2.76 -3.01 -2.76
CA LEU A 136 -3.94 -2.30 -2.26
C LEU A 136 -5.25 -2.76 -2.93
N LEU A 137 -5.19 -3.45 -4.08
CA LEU A 137 -6.38 -3.84 -4.85
C LEU A 137 -7.36 -4.74 -4.07
N PRO A 138 -6.93 -5.80 -3.36
CA PRO A 138 -7.82 -6.59 -2.51
C PRO A 138 -8.56 -5.76 -1.47
N GLN A 139 -7.87 -4.81 -0.84
CA GLN A 139 -8.44 -3.92 0.17
C GLN A 139 -9.47 -2.98 -0.44
N LEU A 140 -9.17 -2.36 -1.57
CA LEU A 140 -10.10 -1.46 -2.27
C LEU A 140 -11.35 -2.23 -2.73
N PHE A 141 -11.18 -3.43 -3.27
CA PHE A 141 -12.29 -4.28 -3.68
C PHE A 141 -13.19 -4.64 -2.49
N LEU A 142 -12.59 -5.04 -1.36
CA LEU A 142 -13.33 -5.35 -0.14
C LEU A 142 -14.14 -4.15 0.35
N MET A 143 -13.51 -2.97 0.41
CA MET A 143 -14.16 -1.73 0.84
C MET A 143 -15.27 -1.31 -0.11
N ARG A 144 -15.03 -1.36 -1.42
CA ARG A 144 -16.04 -1.07 -2.44
C ARG A 144 -17.27 -1.95 -2.28
N ASN A 145 -17.08 -3.26 -2.15
CA ASN A 145 -18.19 -4.19 -1.93
C ASN A 145 -18.94 -3.93 -0.63
N MET A 146 -18.25 -3.48 0.43
CA MET A 146 -18.91 -3.12 1.69
C MET A 146 -19.76 -1.87 1.55
N ILE A 147 -19.30 -0.87 0.79
CA ILE A 147 -20.04 0.36 0.50
C ILE A 147 -21.26 0.05 -0.37
N GLU A 148 -21.08 -0.65 -1.49
CA GLU A 148 -22.17 -0.98 -2.43
C GLU A 148 -23.28 -1.80 -1.75
N VAL A 149 -22.91 -2.78 -0.91
CA VAL A 149 -23.91 -3.53 -0.13
C VAL A 149 -24.60 -2.61 0.89
N SER A 150 -23.89 -1.66 1.52
CA SER A 150 -24.46 -0.62 2.42
C SER A 150 -25.58 0.16 1.78
N GLU A 151 -25.33 0.64 0.57
CA GLU A 151 -26.28 1.45 -0.18
C GLU A 151 -27.51 0.64 -0.61
N ARG A 152 -27.30 -0.61 -1.09
CA ARG A 152 -28.41 -1.47 -1.54
C ARG A 152 -29.37 -1.87 -0.43
N GLU A 153 -28.86 -2.13 0.78
CA GLU A 153 -29.69 -2.54 1.92
C GLU A 153 -30.38 -1.35 2.62
N GLY A 154 -30.16 -0.11 2.16
CA GLY A 154 -30.73 1.09 2.78
C GLY A 154 -30.24 1.33 4.22
N VAL A 155 -29.14 0.68 4.62
CA VAL A 155 -28.58 0.81 5.96
C VAL A 155 -27.82 2.12 6.02
N ASN A 156 -28.41 3.10 6.71
CA ASN A 156 -27.79 4.39 7.02
C ASN A 156 -26.67 4.20 8.05
N GLY A 157 -25.46 3.85 7.59
CA GLY A 157 -24.28 3.77 8.44
C GLY A 157 -23.06 3.21 7.70
N PRO A 158 -21.84 3.69 7.99
CA PRO A 158 -20.64 3.19 7.34
C PRO A 158 -20.32 1.77 7.82
N ARG A 159 -20.41 0.78 6.92
CA ARG A 159 -19.86 -0.57 7.16
C ARG A 159 -18.33 -0.58 7.29
N ILE A 160 -17.67 0.48 6.85
CA ILE A 160 -16.23 0.63 6.93
C ILE A 160 -15.89 1.46 8.17
N GLU A 161 -15.10 0.86 9.05
CA GLU A 161 -14.59 1.53 10.24
C GLU A 161 -13.75 2.78 9.87
N PRO A 162 -13.92 3.92 10.57
CA PRO A 162 -13.20 5.15 10.27
C PRO A 162 -11.68 4.99 10.23
N LEU A 163 -11.10 4.24 11.17
CA LEU A 163 -9.66 4.00 11.24
C LEU A 163 -9.13 3.28 9.99
N THR A 164 -9.84 2.26 9.50
CA THR A 164 -9.49 1.55 8.25
C THR A 164 -9.56 2.50 7.06
N SER A 165 -10.56 3.40 7.02
CA SER A 165 -10.69 4.39 5.97
C SER A 165 -9.52 5.40 5.96
N HIS A 166 -9.11 5.91 7.13
CA HIS A 166 -7.94 6.78 7.24
C HIS A 166 -6.64 6.07 6.89
N TYR A 167 -6.48 4.80 7.28
CA TYR A 167 -5.34 3.97 6.88
C TYR A 167 -5.19 3.94 5.35
N VAL A 168 -6.25 3.56 4.62
CA VAL A 168 -6.19 3.50 3.14
C VAL A 168 -5.97 4.89 2.54
N GLY A 169 -6.60 5.94 3.08
CA GLY A 169 -6.38 7.32 2.62
C GLY A 169 -4.93 7.76 2.74
N LEU A 170 -4.27 7.45 3.87
CA LEU A 170 -2.86 7.74 4.10
C LEU A 170 -1.93 6.95 3.18
N LEU A 171 -2.26 5.69 2.86
CA LEU A 171 -1.50 4.91 1.87
C LEU A 171 -1.51 5.57 0.49
N VAL A 172 -2.66 6.10 0.06
CA VAL A 172 -2.76 6.82 -1.22
C VAL A 172 -1.98 8.12 -1.19
N ILE A 173 -2.04 8.89 -0.07
CA ILE A 173 -1.24 10.11 0.11
C ILE A 173 0.27 9.79 0.04
N SER A 174 0.71 8.74 0.73
CA SER A 174 2.10 8.27 0.68
C SER A 174 2.58 8.11 -0.77
N ARG A 175 1.75 7.48 -1.61
CA ARG A 175 2.06 7.22 -3.02
C ARG A 175 2.09 8.49 -3.85
N ALA A 176 1.17 9.42 -3.62
CA ALA A 176 1.20 10.73 -4.27
C ALA A 176 2.50 11.50 -3.96
N VAL A 177 2.99 11.44 -2.71
CA VAL A 177 4.28 12.05 -2.34
C VAL A 177 5.46 11.37 -3.04
N ARG A 178 5.44 10.03 -3.19
CA ARG A 178 6.49 9.33 -3.95
C ARG A 178 6.47 9.67 -5.45
N ILE A 179 5.30 9.89 -6.05
CA ILE A 179 5.22 10.36 -7.44
C ILE A 179 5.91 11.72 -7.58
N ALA A 180 5.74 12.64 -6.61
CA ALA A 180 6.47 13.92 -6.64
C ALA A 180 8.00 13.72 -6.62
N PHE A 181 8.50 12.77 -5.83
CA PHE A 181 9.91 12.36 -5.88
C PHE A 181 10.32 11.86 -7.28
N TRP A 182 9.53 10.97 -7.88
CA TRP A 182 9.81 10.44 -9.22
C TRP A 182 9.84 11.53 -10.30
N ILE A 183 8.95 12.51 -10.22
CA ILE A 183 8.94 13.67 -11.13
C ILE A 183 10.22 14.48 -10.99
N GLN A 184 10.64 14.79 -9.75
CA GLN A 184 11.90 15.50 -9.51
C GLN A 184 13.10 14.72 -10.04
N LEU A 185 13.13 13.41 -9.83
CA LEU A 185 14.18 12.52 -10.32
C LEU A 185 14.24 12.51 -11.86
N TYR A 186 13.08 12.47 -12.52
CA TYR A 186 12.98 12.51 -13.97
C TYR A 186 13.50 13.83 -14.55
N ILE A 187 13.16 14.97 -13.94
CA ILE A 187 13.65 16.29 -14.35
C ILE A 187 15.18 16.38 -14.22
N GLN A 188 15.76 15.67 -13.26
CA GLN A 188 17.21 15.60 -13.04
C GLN A 188 17.94 14.63 -13.99
N GLY A 189 17.23 14.00 -14.93
CA GLY A 189 17.81 13.15 -15.98
C GLY A 189 17.88 11.65 -15.66
N GLU A 190 17.27 11.21 -14.55
CA GLU A 190 17.24 9.80 -14.15
C GLU A 190 15.88 9.18 -14.49
N HIS A 191 15.88 8.28 -15.47
CA HIS A 191 14.64 7.80 -16.10
C HIS A 191 14.29 6.36 -15.70
N PHE A 192 13.71 6.19 -14.52
CA PHE A 192 13.21 4.89 -14.02
C PHE A 192 11.76 4.62 -14.41
N VAL A 193 11.44 4.71 -15.71
CA VAL A 193 10.06 4.73 -16.24
C VAL A 193 9.16 3.61 -15.69
N SER A 194 9.69 2.40 -15.55
CA SER A 194 8.91 1.25 -15.07
C SER A 194 8.49 1.38 -13.59
N LEU A 195 9.35 1.97 -12.75
CA LEU A 195 9.05 2.24 -11.33
C LEU A 195 8.04 3.39 -11.18
N ILE A 196 8.17 4.43 -12.01
CA ILE A 196 7.22 5.55 -12.06
C ILE A 196 5.84 5.05 -12.45
N LEU A 197 5.76 4.19 -13.48
CA LEU A 197 4.51 3.61 -13.94
C LEU A 197 3.79 2.81 -12.84
N ALA A 198 4.53 2.08 -12.00
CA ALA A 198 3.97 1.35 -10.87
C ALA A 198 3.24 2.27 -9.87
N ASP A 199 3.88 3.39 -9.49
CA ASP A 199 3.28 4.37 -8.57
C ASP A 199 2.08 5.09 -9.20
N VAL A 200 2.15 5.40 -10.49
CA VAL A 200 1.02 5.95 -11.25
C VAL A 200 -0.15 4.97 -11.28
N LEU A 201 0.10 3.69 -11.61
CA LEU A 201 -0.94 2.64 -11.63
C LEU A 201 -1.61 2.48 -10.26
N HIS A 202 -0.83 2.43 -9.18
CA HIS A 202 -1.38 2.41 -7.83
C HIS A 202 -2.33 3.59 -7.58
N SER A 203 -1.89 4.78 -7.96
CA SER A 203 -2.65 6.02 -7.74
C SER A 203 -3.92 6.06 -8.58
N LEU A 204 -3.88 5.56 -9.81
CA LEU A 204 -5.06 5.41 -10.67
C LEU A 204 -6.07 4.42 -10.09
N PHE A 205 -5.62 3.24 -9.64
CA PHE A 205 -6.51 2.25 -9.04
C PHE A 205 -7.20 2.73 -7.76
N SER A 206 -6.56 3.65 -7.03
CA SER A 206 -7.07 4.17 -5.76
C SER A 206 -7.73 5.56 -5.88
N ALA A 207 -7.74 6.17 -7.06
CA ALA A 207 -8.22 7.54 -7.27
C ALA A 207 -9.69 7.72 -6.90
N ASP A 208 -10.55 6.79 -7.32
CA ASP A 208 -11.98 6.78 -7.03
C ASP A 208 -12.26 6.78 -5.51
N TYR A 209 -11.65 5.83 -4.79
CA TYR A 209 -11.71 5.78 -3.34
C TYR A 209 -11.19 7.08 -2.68
N PHE A 210 -10.08 7.63 -3.18
CA PHE A 210 -9.47 8.82 -2.61
C PHE A 210 -10.38 10.04 -2.72
N ILE A 211 -11.06 10.22 -3.86
CA ILE A 211 -12.04 11.28 -4.05
C ILE A 211 -13.20 11.12 -3.04
N MET A 212 -13.71 9.90 -2.87
CA MET A 212 -14.76 9.63 -1.88
C MET A 212 -14.30 9.94 -0.45
N TRP A 213 -13.06 9.58 -0.11
CA TRP A 213 -12.48 9.82 1.19
C TRP A 213 -12.31 11.32 1.49
N ILE A 214 -11.84 12.12 0.54
CA ILE A 214 -11.76 13.58 0.67
C ILE A 214 -13.15 14.19 0.89
N ARG A 215 -14.15 13.77 0.11
CA ARG A 215 -15.54 14.26 0.25
C ARG A 215 -16.09 13.94 1.64
N LYS A 216 -15.84 12.74 2.14
CA LYS A 216 -16.19 12.32 3.50
C LYS A 216 -15.55 13.23 4.55
N LEU A 217 -14.25 13.53 4.42
CA LEU A 217 -13.55 14.41 5.37
C LEU A 217 -14.12 15.83 5.38
N ARG A 218 -14.46 16.37 4.21
CA ARG A 218 -15.02 17.72 4.09
C ARG A 218 -16.43 17.85 4.65
N ASN A 219 -17.28 16.84 4.42
CA ASN A 219 -18.70 16.92 4.69
C ASN A 219 -19.13 16.20 5.99
N GLY A 220 -18.21 15.53 6.69
CA GLY A 220 -18.50 14.78 7.93
C GLY A 220 -19.40 13.54 7.74
N GLY A 221 -19.54 13.04 6.50
CA GLY A 221 -20.51 12.00 6.12
C GLY A 221 -19.96 10.58 5.97
N ALA A 222 -20.80 9.66 5.49
CA ALA A 222 -20.38 8.29 5.14
C ALA A 222 -19.68 8.25 3.77
N LEU A 223 -18.92 7.17 3.49
CA LEU A 223 -18.40 6.90 2.14
C LEU A 223 -19.58 6.44 1.28
N VAL A 224 -19.91 7.18 0.23
CA VAL A 224 -21.04 6.91 -0.66
C VAL A 224 -20.59 7.06 -2.12
N TYR A 225 -20.89 6.05 -2.95
CA TYR A 225 -20.77 6.12 -4.40
C TYR A 225 -21.96 6.93 -4.94
N ARG A 226 -21.69 8.07 -5.57
CA ARG A 226 -22.69 8.74 -6.41
C ARG A 226 -22.39 8.36 -7.85
N LEU A 227 -23.23 7.49 -8.42
CA LEU A 227 -23.34 7.30 -9.87
C LEU A 227 -23.79 8.61 -10.53
#